data_AF-A0A2K1EC15-F1
#
_entry.id   AF-A0A2K1EC15-F1
#
_cell.length_a   1.000
_cell.length_b   1.000
_cell.length_c   1.000
_cell.angle_alpha   90.00
_cell.angle_beta   90.00
_cell.angle_gamma   90.00
#
_symmetry.space_group_name_H-M   'P 1'
#
loop_
_entity.id
_entity.type
_entity.pdbx_description
1 polymer ?
#
loop_
_entity_poly.entity_id
_entity_poly.type
_entity_poly.pdbx_seq_one_letter_code
_entity_poly.pdbx_strand_id
1 'polypeptide(L)'
;MTPIEDAVRRSIAGHVISIADWQRALLVLGDSGSAPHGDKSFANYQFSGAMNEEIWDILTYLFVMRANDRSIFFPECCQSARVPRERFLEHLNGLFEQGLVLCTLERSDSDDFTLQLSPRGREIVEEAIWAADSERPGGILAASAWHLPDEFIKNDIARSLNVSSSAVERHLANFRE
;
A
#
# COMPACT_ATOMS: atom_id res chain seq x y z
N MET A 1 9.21 -9.74 -7.93
CA MET A 1 8.45 -9.06 -6.87
C MET A 1 8.09 -7.72 -7.43
N THR A 2 6.81 -7.37 -7.37
CA THR A 2 6.29 -6.14 -7.98
C THR A 2 6.49 -4.94 -7.04
N PRO A 3 6.50 -3.69 -7.55
CA PRO A 3 6.66 -2.51 -6.71
C PRO A 3 5.64 -2.40 -5.56
N ILE A 4 4.41 -2.86 -5.80
CA ILE A 4 3.35 -2.87 -4.78
C ILE A 4 3.62 -3.92 -3.68
N GLU A 5 4.10 -5.12 -4.04
CA GLU A 5 4.47 -6.15 -3.07
C GLU A 5 5.65 -5.69 -2.20
N ASP A 6 6.65 -5.05 -2.81
CA ASP A 6 7.78 -4.50 -2.07
C ASP A 6 7.34 -3.36 -1.13
N ALA A 7 6.43 -2.49 -1.57
CA ALA A 7 5.87 -1.41 -0.74
C ALA A 7 5.07 -1.94 0.46
N VAL A 8 4.22 -2.96 0.25
CA VAL A 8 3.49 -3.64 1.33
C VAL A 8 4.47 -4.28 2.32
N ARG A 9 5.45 -5.02 1.83
CA ARG A 9 6.46 -5.67 2.68
C ARG A 9 7.20 -4.66 3.54
N ARG A 10 7.66 -3.59 2.90
CA ARG A 10 8.35 -2.50 3.58
C ARG A 10 7.48 -1.80 4.62
N SER A 11 6.19 -1.58 4.32
CA SER A 11 5.23 -0.95 5.23
C SER A 11 4.93 -1.83 6.44
N ILE A 12 4.78 -3.14 6.26
CA ILE A 12 4.60 -4.10 7.36
C ILE A 12 5.88 -4.16 8.23
N ALA A 13 7.05 -4.26 7.60
CA ALA A 13 8.33 -4.28 8.31
C ALA A 13 8.59 -2.98 9.09
N GLY A 14 8.14 -1.84 8.55
CA GLY A 14 8.22 -0.51 9.18
C GLY A 14 7.07 -0.21 10.15
N HIS A 15 6.12 -1.13 10.35
CA HIS A 15 5.00 -1.01 11.30
C HIS A 15 4.01 0.11 10.97
N VAL A 16 3.93 0.42 9.68
CA VAL A 16 3.06 1.46 9.14
C VAL A 16 1.66 0.88 8.91
N ILE A 17 1.59 -0.36 8.45
CA ILE A 17 0.34 -1.12 8.24
C ILE A 17 0.48 -2.51 8.86
N SER A 18 -0.62 -3.06 9.36
CA SER A 18 -0.64 -4.45 9.79
C SER A 18 -0.94 -5.42 8.63
N ILE A 19 -0.58 -6.69 8.79
CA ILE A 19 -0.98 -7.75 7.86
C ILE A 19 -2.51 -7.83 7.74
N ALA A 20 -3.23 -7.62 8.85
CA ALA A 20 -4.68 -7.62 8.87
C ALA A 20 -5.28 -6.47 8.05
N ASP A 21 -4.68 -5.27 8.14
CA ASP A 21 -5.13 -4.11 7.34
C ASP A 21 -4.96 -4.38 5.85
N TRP A 22 -3.83 -4.99 5.46
CA TRP A 22 -3.56 -5.38 4.08
C TRP A 22 -4.53 -6.46 3.58
N GLN A 23 -4.76 -7.52 4.37
CA GLN A 23 -5.71 -8.58 4.02
C GLN A 23 -7.13 -8.03 3.84
N ARG A 24 -7.57 -7.13 4.73
CA ARG A 24 -8.87 -6.47 4.60
C ARG A 24 -8.94 -5.62 3.33
N ALA A 25 -7.89 -4.89 3.00
CA ALA A 25 -7.84 -4.11 1.76
C ALA A 25 -7.98 -4.99 0.51
N LEU A 26 -7.31 -6.13 0.48
CA LEU A 26 -7.44 -7.10 -0.60
C LEU A 26 -8.83 -7.75 -0.68
N LEU A 27 -9.47 -8.05 0.46
CA LEU A 27 -10.84 -8.55 0.51
C LEU A 27 -11.82 -7.52 -0.08
N VAL A 28 -11.72 -6.25 0.33
CA VAL A 28 -12.55 -5.15 -0.21
C VAL A 28 -12.36 -5.01 -1.72
N LEU A 29 -11.12 -5.15 -2.21
CA LEU A 29 -10.84 -5.14 -3.64
C LEU A 29 -11.47 -6.33 -4.37
N GLY A 30 -11.32 -7.55 -3.84
CA GLY A 30 -11.91 -8.76 -4.42
C GLY A 30 -13.45 -8.72 -4.47
N ASP A 31 -14.10 -8.18 -3.43
CA ASP A 31 -15.55 -8.01 -3.37
C ASP A 31 -16.06 -6.94 -4.35
N SER A 32 -15.22 -5.95 -4.71
CA SER A 32 -15.60 -4.86 -5.61
C SER A 32 -15.69 -5.25 -7.10
N GLY A 33 -15.29 -6.47 -7.45
CA GLY A 33 -15.47 -7.05 -8.79
C GLY A 33 -14.18 -7.27 -9.58
N SER A 34 -14.34 -7.74 -10.81
CA SER A 34 -13.28 -8.22 -11.70
C SER A 34 -12.24 -7.15 -12.07
N ALA A 35 -10.99 -7.60 -12.23
CA ALA A 35 -9.84 -6.79 -12.66
C ALA A 35 -10.23 -5.74 -13.72
N PRO A 36 -9.81 -4.48 -13.57
CA PRO A 36 -10.04 -3.44 -14.55
C PRO A 36 -9.60 -3.94 -15.93
N HIS A 37 -10.48 -3.78 -16.92
CA HIS A 37 -10.27 -4.28 -18.27
C HIS A 37 -8.91 -3.84 -18.76
N GLY A 38 -8.07 -4.83 -19.09
CA GLY A 38 -6.67 -4.66 -19.43
C GLY A 38 -6.45 -3.77 -20.63
N ASP A 39 -6.52 -2.47 -20.41
CA ASP A 39 -5.91 -1.51 -21.29
C ASP A 39 -4.42 -1.62 -21.03
N LYS A 40 -3.72 -2.23 -21.99
CA LYS A 40 -2.26 -2.39 -22.03
C LYS A 40 -1.48 -1.07 -21.82
N SER A 41 -2.20 0.06 -21.75
CA SER A 41 -1.73 1.39 -21.42
C SER A 41 -1.09 1.50 -20.03
N PHE A 42 -1.58 0.77 -19.01
CA PHE A 42 -1.10 0.99 -17.63
C PHE A 42 0.10 0.14 -17.20
N ALA A 43 0.25 -1.07 -17.76
CA ALA A 43 1.50 -1.81 -17.65
C ALA A 43 2.69 -0.94 -18.12
N ASN A 44 2.49 -0.07 -19.11
CA ASN A 44 3.52 0.89 -19.54
C ASN A 44 3.80 2.00 -18.51
N TYR A 45 2.84 2.41 -17.67
CA TYR A 45 3.06 3.35 -16.57
C TYR A 45 3.84 2.71 -15.42
N GLN A 46 3.59 1.42 -15.15
CA GLN A 46 4.29 0.64 -14.13
C GLN A 46 5.81 0.55 -14.35
N PHE A 47 6.27 0.72 -15.60
CA PHE A 47 7.68 0.62 -16.00
C PHE A 47 8.31 1.96 -16.45
N SER A 48 7.58 3.08 -16.41
CA SER A 48 8.09 4.34 -17.00
C SER A 48 9.14 5.08 -16.14
N GLY A 49 9.62 4.48 -15.04
CA GLY A 49 10.64 5.08 -14.16
C GLY A 49 10.17 6.33 -13.39
N ALA A 50 8.92 6.76 -13.55
CA ALA A 50 8.36 7.96 -12.90
C ALA A 50 7.88 7.69 -11.47
N MET A 51 7.48 6.45 -11.15
CA MET A 51 7.05 6.04 -9.81
C MET A 51 8.19 5.32 -9.09
N ASN A 52 8.84 6.02 -8.17
CA ASN A 52 9.89 5.45 -7.33
C ASN A 52 9.30 4.67 -6.13
N GLU A 53 10.15 3.98 -5.37
CA GLU A 53 9.72 3.18 -4.22
C GLU A 53 8.96 3.98 -3.15
N GLU A 54 9.34 5.22 -2.92
CA GLU A 54 8.74 6.10 -1.90
C GLU A 54 7.32 6.50 -2.31
N ILE A 55 7.09 6.77 -3.60
CA ILE A 55 5.76 7.03 -4.15
C ILE A 55 4.87 5.79 -3.99
N TRP A 56 5.40 4.59 -4.26
CA TRP A 56 4.66 3.35 -4.03
C TRP A 56 4.33 3.12 -2.56
N ASP A 57 5.24 3.45 -1.64
CA ASP A 57 4.97 3.38 -0.19
C ASP A 57 3.81 4.31 0.21
N ILE A 58 3.77 5.54 -0.33
CA ILE A 58 2.67 6.50 -0.10
C ILE A 58 1.36 5.93 -0.62
N LEU A 59 1.30 5.54 -1.89
CA LEU A 59 0.06 5.10 -2.53
C LEU A 59 -0.50 3.82 -1.89
N THR A 60 0.39 2.87 -1.54
CA THR A 60 0.03 1.64 -0.83
C THR A 60 -0.57 1.96 0.53
N TYR A 61 0.08 2.84 1.29
CA TYR A 61 -0.42 3.24 2.60
C TYR A 61 -1.80 3.89 2.50
N LEU A 62 -1.98 4.84 1.58
CA LEU A 62 -3.26 5.52 1.38
C LEU A 62 -4.37 4.54 0.98
N PHE A 63 -4.07 3.58 0.10
CA PHE A 63 -5.01 2.54 -0.32
C PHE A 63 -5.46 1.68 0.86
N VAL A 64 -4.50 1.17 1.65
CA VAL A 64 -4.78 0.29 2.79
C VAL A 64 -5.57 1.02 3.85
N MET A 65 -5.17 2.23 4.25
CA MET A 65 -5.90 2.99 5.27
C MET A 65 -7.33 3.31 4.82
N ARG A 66 -7.53 3.67 3.55
CA ARG A 66 -8.87 3.94 3.00
C ARG A 66 -9.77 2.71 3.03
N ALA A 67 -9.26 1.54 2.65
CA ALA A 67 -10.03 0.29 2.69
C ALA A 67 -10.39 -0.16 4.13
N ASN A 68 -9.72 0.42 5.13
CA ASN A 68 -9.97 0.21 6.55
C ASN A 68 -10.75 1.37 7.20
N ASP A 69 -11.35 2.27 6.40
CA ASP A 69 -12.12 3.44 6.85
C ASP A 69 -11.35 4.37 7.80
N ARG A 70 -10.02 4.42 7.68
CA ARG A 70 -9.16 5.31 8.47
C ARG A 70 -8.91 6.62 7.73
N SER A 71 -9.07 7.73 8.45
CA SER A 71 -8.56 9.04 8.02
C SER A 71 -7.04 9.03 8.09
N ILE A 72 -6.40 9.71 7.14
CA ILE A 72 -4.94 9.68 7.02
C ILE A 72 -4.42 11.10 7.16
N PHE A 73 -3.57 11.29 8.16
CA PHE A 73 -2.98 12.59 8.45
C PHE A 73 -1.59 12.70 7.85
N PHE A 74 -1.22 13.92 7.45
CA PHE A 74 0.07 14.21 6.86
C PHE A 74 1.29 13.65 7.63
N PRO A 75 1.39 13.79 8.98
CA PRO A 75 2.54 13.26 9.73
C PRO A 75 2.67 11.73 9.63
N GLU A 76 1.55 11.02 9.63
CA GLU A 76 1.51 9.55 9.54
C GLU A 76 1.95 9.07 8.15
N CYS A 77 1.57 9.80 7.10
CA CYS A 77 2.03 9.55 5.74
C CYS A 77 3.54 9.80 5.54
N CYS A 78 4.11 10.80 6.21
CA CYS A 78 5.56 11.00 6.16
C CYS A 78 6.30 9.79 6.74
N GLN A 79 5.78 9.25 7.85
CA GLN A 79 6.30 8.03 8.47
C GLN A 79 6.13 6.80 7.55
N SER A 80 5.01 6.70 6.83
CA SER A 80 4.76 5.59 5.89
C SER A 80 5.80 5.53 4.77
N ALA A 81 6.10 6.68 4.18
CA ALA A 81 7.07 6.81 3.10
C ALA A 81 8.53 6.71 3.57
N ARG A 82 8.80 6.87 4.88
CA ARG A 82 10.14 6.87 5.49
C ARG A 82 11.09 7.88 4.84
N VAL A 83 10.55 9.02 4.44
CA VAL A 83 11.32 10.13 3.88
C VAL A 83 11.17 11.38 4.78
N PRO A 84 12.15 12.30 4.75
CA PRO A 84 12.01 13.58 5.42
C PRO A 84 10.80 14.38 4.91
N ARG A 85 10.25 15.25 5.76
CA ARG A 85 9.07 16.08 5.47
C ARG A 85 9.17 16.81 4.13
N GLU A 86 10.31 17.42 3.83
CA GLU A 86 10.51 18.20 2.60
C GLU A 86 10.39 17.31 1.35
N ARG A 87 11.07 16.16 1.36
CA ARG A 87 11.01 15.18 0.28
C ARG A 87 9.63 14.56 0.14
N PHE A 88 8.93 14.32 1.25
CA PHE A 88 7.54 13.87 1.21
C PHE A 88 6.64 14.91 0.53
N LEU A 89 6.80 16.19 0.86
CA LEU A 89 6.01 17.29 0.27
C LEU A 89 6.28 17.43 -1.23
N GLU A 90 7.52 17.23 -1.69
CA GLU A 90 7.85 17.18 -3.13
C GLU A 90 7.11 16.05 -3.85
N HIS A 91 7.12 14.83 -3.28
CA HIS A 91 6.36 13.70 -3.84
C HIS A 91 4.86 13.96 -3.82
N LEU A 92 4.36 14.51 -2.72
CA LEU A 92 2.94 14.82 -2.58
C LEU A 92 2.49 15.87 -3.60
N ASN A 93 3.28 16.91 -3.82
CA ASN A 93 2.98 17.91 -4.84
C ASN A 93 2.93 17.28 -6.23
N GLY A 94 3.91 16.43 -6.57
CA GLY A 94 3.90 15.69 -7.84
C GLY A 94 2.69 14.76 -7.99
N LEU A 95 2.29 14.07 -6.92
CA LEU A 95 1.10 13.22 -6.89
C LEU A 95 -0.20 14.02 -7.03
N PHE A 96 -0.25 15.21 -6.43
CA PHE A 96 -1.39 16.11 -6.51
C PHE A 96 -1.53 16.71 -7.92
N GLU A 97 -0.44 17.17 -8.52
CA GLU A 97 -0.40 17.67 -9.90
C GLU A 97 -0.81 16.61 -10.92
N GLN A 98 -0.46 15.33 -10.67
CA GLN A 98 -0.88 14.20 -11.49
C GLN A 98 -2.34 13.77 -11.22
N GLY A 99 -3.00 14.37 -10.21
CA GLY A 99 -4.38 14.06 -9.83
C GLY A 99 -4.54 12.69 -9.20
N LEU A 100 -3.51 12.16 -8.53
CA LEU A 100 -3.51 10.84 -7.90
C LEU A 100 -3.92 10.88 -6.43
N VAL A 101 -3.72 12.02 -5.78
CA VAL A 101 -4.08 12.24 -4.37
C VAL A 101 -4.97 13.47 -4.23
N LEU A 102 -5.83 13.44 -3.23
CA LEU A 102 -6.67 14.55 -2.81
C LEU A 102 -6.19 14.99 -1.42
N CYS A 103 -5.97 16.29 -1.28
CA CYS A 103 -5.62 16.92 -0.01
C CYS A 103 -6.82 17.72 0.49
N THR A 104 -7.30 17.45 1.70
CA THR A 104 -8.37 18.25 2.33
C THR A 104 -7.83 18.86 3.61
N LEU A 105 -7.81 20.20 3.67
CA LEU A 105 -7.47 20.93 4.89
C LEU A 105 -8.57 20.71 5.94
N GLU A 106 -8.20 20.27 7.14
CA GLU A 106 -9.18 20.13 8.21
C GLU A 106 -9.64 21.49 8.75
N ARG A 107 -8.72 22.46 8.78
CA ARG A 107 -8.97 23.84 9.21
C ARG A 107 -8.07 24.79 8.42
N SER A 108 -8.57 25.98 8.11
CA SER A 108 -7.84 27.02 7.35
C SER A 108 -6.54 27.49 8.00
N ASP A 109 -6.40 27.28 9.31
CA ASP A 109 -5.28 27.77 10.13
C ASP A 109 -4.38 26.61 10.63
N SER A 110 -4.56 25.40 10.09
CA SER A 110 -3.77 24.23 10.46
C SER A 110 -2.84 23.81 9.33
N ASP A 111 -1.60 23.46 9.67
CA ASP A 111 -0.68 22.75 8.78
C ASP A 111 -1.11 21.29 8.55
N ASP A 112 -2.12 20.81 9.30
CA ASP A 112 -2.65 19.46 9.20
C ASP A 112 -3.72 19.37 8.11
N PHE A 113 -3.45 18.53 7.14
CA PHE A 113 -4.39 18.13 6.10
C PHE A 113 -4.54 16.61 6.07
N THR A 114 -5.72 16.19 5.66
CA THR A 114 -6.01 14.78 5.39
C THR A 114 -5.67 14.44 3.94
N LEU A 115 -5.17 13.23 3.76
CA LEU A 115 -4.77 12.70 2.46
C LEU A 115 -5.65 11.52 2.08
N GLN A 116 -6.06 11.48 0.83
CA GLN A 116 -6.78 10.34 0.26
C GLN A 116 -6.33 10.09 -1.18
N LEU A 117 -6.45 8.85 -1.66
CA LEU A 117 -6.35 8.59 -3.09
C LEU A 117 -7.52 9.25 -3.81
N SER A 118 -7.24 9.88 -4.95
CA SER A 118 -8.29 10.22 -5.91
C SER A 118 -8.86 8.93 -6.53
N PRO A 119 -10.01 8.98 -7.22
CA PRO A 119 -10.51 7.83 -7.98
C PRO A 119 -9.46 7.26 -8.94
N ARG A 120 -8.73 8.15 -9.64
CA ARG A 120 -7.63 7.76 -10.53
C ARG A 120 -6.47 7.12 -9.76
N GLY A 121 -6.03 7.71 -8.65
CA GLY A 121 -4.94 7.14 -7.85
C GLY A 121 -5.29 5.77 -7.27
N ARG A 122 -6.56 5.56 -6.92
CA ARG A 122 -7.09 4.27 -6.49
C ARG A 122 -7.01 3.23 -7.61
N GLU A 123 -7.50 3.56 -8.81
CA GLU A 123 -7.44 2.67 -9.99
C GLU A 123 -5.99 2.20 -10.27
N ILE A 124 -5.01 3.10 -10.19
CA ILE A 124 -3.58 2.76 -10.39
C ILE A 124 -3.12 1.68 -9.39
N VAL A 125 -3.46 1.84 -8.12
CA VAL A 125 -3.05 0.89 -7.07
C VAL A 125 -3.76 -0.44 -7.27
N GLU A 126 -5.06 -0.42 -7.56
CA GLU A 126 -5.84 -1.63 -7.81
C GLU A 126 -5.30 -2.41 -9.03
N GLU A 127 -5.03 -1.73 -10.14
CA GLU A 127 -4.41 -2.31 -11.33
C GLU A 127 -3.05 -2.95 -11.03
N ALA A 128 -2.21 -2.28 -10.24
CA ALA A 128 -0.91 -2.82 -9.83
C ALA A 128 -1.06 -4.10 -9.01
N ILE A 129 -2.07 -4.17 -8.13
CA ILE A 129 -2.39 -5.36 -7.34
C ILE A 129 -2.88 -6.49 -8.25
N TRP A 130 -3.79 -6.21 -9.19
CA TRP A 130 -4.29 -7.20 -10.15
C TRP A 130 -3.20 -7.72 -11.08
N ALA A 131 -2.28 -6.85 -11.53
CA ALA A 131 -1.12 -7.26 -12.31
C ALA A 131 -0.23 -8.23 -11.50
N ALA A 132 0.08 -7.89 -10.25
CA ALA A 132 0.85 -8.75 -9.36
C ALA A 132 0.15 -10.08 -9.03
N ASP A 133 -1.19 -10.06 -8.91
CA ASP A 133 -2.03 -11.26 -8.73
C ASP A 133 -1.94 -12.22 -9.92
N SER A 134 -2.01 -11.67 -11.14
CA SER A 134 -1.99 -12.45 -12.38
C SER A 134 -0.67 -13.17 -12.66
N GLU A 135 0.45 -12.65 -12.13
CA GLU A 135 1.79 -13.24 -12.29
C GLU A 135 2.07 -14.41 -11.32
N ARG A 136 1.21 -14.62 -10.30
CA ARG A 136 1.41 -15.66 -9.27
C ARG A 136 0.45 -16.86 -9.45
N PRO A 137 0.96 -18.10 -9.49
CA PRO A 137 0.12 -19.29 -9.37
C PRO A 137 -0.61 -19.29 -8.03
N GLY A 138 -1.93 -19.08 -8.06
CA GLY A 138 -2.79 -19.03 -6.87
C GLY A 138 -3.19 -17.63 -6.39
N GLY A 139 -2.71 -16.55 -7.01
CA GLY A 139 -3.14 -15.15 -6.80
C GLY A 139 -2.86 -14.56 -5.41
N ILE A 140 -2.48 -13.28 -5.31
CA ILE A 140 -2.43 -12.48 -4.07
C ILE A 140 -3.85 -12.25 -3.50
N LEU A 141 -4.85 -12.10 -4.35
CA LEU A 141 -6.26 -11.88 -4.01
C LEU A 141 -6.94 -13.18 -3.60
N ALA A 142 -6.66 -14.28 -4.30
CA ALA A 142 -7.08 -15.61 -3.86
C ALA A 142 -6.35 -16.03 -2.57
N ALA A 143 -5.07 -15.67 -2.39
CA ALA A 143 -4.34 -15.85 -1.15
C ALA A 143 -4.90 -15.09 0.07
N SER A 144 -5.68 -14.03 -0.15
CA SER A 144 -6.27 -13.21 0.92
C SER A 144 -7.76 -13.50 1.15
N ALA A 145 -8.49 -13.95 0.12
CA ALA A 145 -9.87 -14.45 0.23
C ALA A 145 -9.95 -15.79 0.98
N TRP A 146 -8.96 -16.64 0.78
CA TRP A 146 -8.71 -17.75 1.68
C TRP A 146 -7.96 -17.13 2.84
N HIS A 147 -8.36 -17.36 4.09
CA HIS A 147 -7.55 -17.00 5.25
C HIS A 147 -6.21 -17.77 5.20
N LEU A 148 -5.31 -17.46 4.25
CA LEU A 148 -4.01 -18.06 4.21
C LEU A 148 -3.39 -17.72 5.55
N PRO A 149 -3.08 -18.75 6.34
CA PRO A 149 -2.69 -18.55 7.71
C PRO A 149 -1.49 -17.62 7.68
N ASP A 150 -1.54 -16.63 8.57
CA ASP A 150 -0.45 -15.78 9.06
C ASP A 150 0.96 -16.30 8.68
N GLU A 151 1.21 -17.61 8.79
CA GLU A 151 2.40 -18.31 8.34
C GLU A 151 2.89 -18.04 6.91
N PHE A 152 2.05 -17.91 5.87
CA PHE A 152 2.56 -17.69 4.51
C PHE A 152 3.21 -16.31 4.38
N ILE A 153 2.53 -15.27 4.85
CA ILE A 153 3.04 -13.90 4.87
C ILE A 153 4.23 -13.80 5.84
N LYS A 154 4.15 -14.44 7.02
CA LYS A 154 5.28 -14.52 7.96
C LYS A 154 6.50 -15.20 7.35
N ASN A 155 6.31 -16.31 6.62
CA ASN A 155 7.39 -17.05 5.97
C ASN A 155 8.00 -16.27 4.81
N ASP A 156 7.21 -15.51 4.06
CA ASP A 156 7.73 -14.66 2.98
C ASP A 156 8.49 -13.44 3.53
N ILE A 157 7.96 -12.80 4.57
CA ILE A 157 8.66 -11.73 5.32
C ILE A 157 9.95 -12.27 5.94
N ALA A 158 9.91 -13.43 6.59
CA ALA A 158 11.05 -14.10 7.19
C ALA A 158 12.14 -14.40 6.16
N ARG A 159 11.76 -15.00 5.03
CA ARG A 159 12.66 -15.28 3.90
C ARG A 159 13.28 -14.00 3.35
N SER A 160 12.50 -12.94 3.21
CA SER A 160 12.96 -11.69 2.62
C SER A 160 13.84 -10.87 3.56
N LEU A 161 13.57 -10.88 4.86
CA LEU A 161 14.38 -10.19 5.87
C LEU A 161 15.55 -11.05 6.36
N ASN A 162 15.67 -12.28 5.84
CA ASN A 162 16.62 -13.30 6.27
C ASN A 162 16.58 -13.55 7.79
N VAL A 163 15.37 -13.60 8.35
CA VAL A 163 15.08 -13.89 9.76
C VAL A 163 14.17 -15.10 9.87
N SER A 164 14.00 -15.67 11.07
CA SER A 164 13.07 -16.78 11.26
C SER A 164 11.62 -16.29 11.27
N SER A 165 10.68 -17.13 10.84
CA SER A 165 9.23 -16.87 10.97
C SER A 165 8.83 -16.59 12.42
N SER A 166 9.44 -17.29 13.37
CA SER A 166 9.28 -17.05 14.82
C SER A 166 9.81 -15.69 15.31
N ALA A 167 10.74 -15.06 14.59
CA ALA A 167 11.18 -13.70 14.87
C ALA A 167 10.12 -12.70 14.37
N VAL A 168 9.55 -12.94 13.19
CA VAL A 168 8.42 -12.15 12.66
C VAL A 168 7.20 -12.27 13.58
N GLU A 169 6.91 -13.45 14.12
CA GLU A 169 5.81 -13.65 15.07
C GLU A 169 5.96 -12.88 16.38
N ARG A 170 7.13 -12.97 17.01
CA ARG A 170 7.41 -12.20 18.24
C ARG A 170 7.36 -10.70 17.96
N HIS A 171 7.81 -10.29 16.79
CA HIS A 171 7.78 -8.90 16.35
C HIS A 171 6.35 -8.38 16.16
N LEU A 172 5.46 -9.18 15.56
CA LEU A 172 4.05 -8.85 15.38
C LEU A 172 3.22 -8.95 16.66
N ALA A 173 3.57 -9.86 17.57
CA ALA A 173 2.84 -10.09 18.83
C ALA A 173 2.97 -8.91 19.81
N ASN A 174 4.07 -8.17 19.77
CA ASN A 174 4.32 -7.01 20.64
C ASN A 174 3.40 -5.80 20.38
N PHE A 175 2.54 -5.86 19.35
CA PHE A 175 1.63 -4.77 18.95
C PHE A 175 0.14 -5.14 19.08
N ARG A 176 -0.18 -6.27 19.73
CA ARG A 176 -1.56 -6.65 20.09
C ARG A 176 -1.97 -6.19 21.50
N GLU A 177 -1.11 -5.47 22.22
CA GLU A 177 -1.41 -4.78 23.49
C GLU A 177 -1.50 -3.26 23.28
#